data_AF-A0A7W1ZWQ0-F1
#
_entry.id   AF-A0A7W1ZWQ0-F1
#
_cell.length_a   1.000
_cell.length_b   1.000
_cell.length_c   1.000
_cell.angle_alpha   90.00
_cell.angle_beta   90.00
_cell.angle_gamma   90.00
#
_symmetry.space_group_name_H-M   'P 1'
#
loop_
_entity.id
_entity.type
_entity.pdbx_description
1 polymer ?
#
loop_
_entity_poly.entity_id
_entity_poly.type
_entity_poly.pdbx_seq_one_letter_code
_entity_poly.pdbx_strand_id
1 'polypeptide(L)'
;MNSAGNNKTWFRACMINDVPENGGVCVKYQSHQIALFYFTRRSEWFATQNMCPHRQQMSLSRGMLGSHGEEPKIACPFHKKTFSLTDGRCMNSDEGYRISTYDVRIEEGAVYIDVTSLDDDIINHTNNNAYAKINH
;
A
#
# COMPACT_ATOMS: atom_id res chain seq x y z
N MET A 1 -14.32 8.82 28.10
CA MET A 1 -13.72 9.49 26.92
C MET A 1 -12.40 8.79 26.66
N ASN A 2 -12.41 7.70 25.88
CA ASN A 2 -11.19 6.93 25.64
C ASN A 2 -10.51 7.49 24.41
N SER A 3 -9.41 8.21 24.64
CA SER A 3 -8.43 8.55 23.63
C SER A 3 -7.88 7.25 23.05
N ALA A 4 -8.43 6.78 21.93
CA ALA A 4 -7.79 5.79 21.10
C ALA A 4 -6.52 6.43 20.54
N GLY A 5 -5.43 6.33 21.31
CA GLY A 5 -4.10 6.65 20.82
C GLY A 5 -3.85 5.71 19.66
N ASN A 6 -3.90 6.24 18.44
CA ASN A 6 -3.71 5.48 17.22
C ASN A 6 -2.21 5.14 17.12
N ASN A 7 -1.79 4.16 17.91
CA ASN A 7 -0.41 3.69 17.91
C ASN A 7 -0.18 2.98 16.59
N LYS A 8 0.84 3.43 15.86
CA LYS A 8 1.27 2.81 14.62
C LYS A 8 1.75 1.38 14.89
N THR A 9 1.22 0.42 14.13
CA THR A 9 1.68 -0.96 14.12
C THR A 9 2.68 -1.10 12.99
N TRP A 10 3.97 -1.20 13.34
CA TRP A 10 5.04 -1.33 12.36
C TRP A 10 5.32 -2.80 12.05
N PHE A 11 5.02 -3.23 10.83
CA PHE A 11 5.31 -4.57 10.33
C PHE A 11 6.65 -4.60 9.59
N ARG A 12 7.57 -5.47 10.03
CA ARG A 12 8.86 -5.69 9.34
C ARG A 12 8.62 -6.46 8.04
N ALA A 13 8.72 -5.78 6.91
CA ALA A 13 8.39 -6.33 5.59
C ALA A 13 9.53 -7.15 4.97
N CYS A 14 10.72 -6.57 4.83
CA CYS A 14 11.88 -7.20 4.20
C CYS A 14 13.17 -6.41 4.51
N MET A 15 14.32 -6.85 3.99
CA MET A 15 15.54 -6.04 3.99
C MET A 15 15.52 -5.04 2.82
N ILE A 16 16.25 -3.93 2.95
CA ILE A 16 16.36 -2.93 1.87
C ILE A 16 16.88 -3.54 0.55
N ASN A 17 17.73 -4.57 0.64
CA ASN A 17 18.35 -5.23 -0.51
C ASN A 17 17.42 -6.23 -1.20
N ASP A 18 16.27 -6.56 -0.61
CA ASP A 18 15.27 -7.45 -1.23
C ASP A 18 14.40 -6.69 -2.25
N VAL A 19 14.46 -5.36 -2.26
CA VAL A 19 13.63 -4.49 -3.09
C VAL A 19 14.46 -3.95 -4.26
N PRO A 20 14.02 -4.16 -5.52
CA PRO A 20 14.77 -3.71 -6.68
C PRO A 20 14.77 -2.18 -6.77
N GLU A 21 15.88 -1.64 -7.27
CA GLU A 21 16.01 -0.22 -7.56
C GLU A 21 14.95 0.26 -8.57
N ASN A 22 14.29 1.38 -8.27
CA ASN A 22 13.21 1.94 -9.09
C ASN A 22 12.08 0.94 -9.41
N GLY A 23 11.87 -0.03 -8.53
CA GLY A 23 10.85 -1.05 -8.69
C GLY A 23 10.09 -1.30 -7.38
N GLY A 24 9.34 -2.39 -7.37
CA GLY A 24 8.61 -2.82 -6.19
C GLY A 24 8.52 -4.31 -6.01
N VAL A 25 8.11 -4.71 -4.81
CA VAL A 25 7.87 -6.08 -4.39
C VAL A 25 6.48 -6.20 -3.78
N CYS A 26 5.91 -7.40 -3.85
CA CYS A 26 4.67 -7.71 -3.17
C CYS A 26 4.98 -8.24 -1.78
N VAL A 27 4.49 -7.56 -0.76
CA VAL A 27 4.57 -7.95 0.65
C VAL A 27 3.21 -8.47 1.07
N LYS A 28 3.17 -9.66 1.67
CA LYS A 28 1.94 -10.24 2.21
C LYS A 28 1.83 -9.91 3.70
N TYR A 29 0.72 -9.31 4.11
CA TYR A 29 0.38 -9.09 5.51
C TYR A 29 -1.02 -9.67 5.78
N GLN A 30 -1.06 -10.81 6.47
CA GLN A 30 -2.31 -11.57 6.69
C GLN A 30 -3.05 -11.85 5.36
N SER A 31 -4.29 -11.38 5.21
CA SER A 31 -5.11 -11.46 4.00
C SER A 31 -4.82 -10.35 2.97
N HIS A 32 -3.99 -9.36 3.31
CA HIS A 32 -3.69 -8.21 2.46
C HIS A 32 -2.39 -8.39 1.68
N GLN A 33 -2.34 -7.74 0.52
CA GLN A 33 -1.13 -7.61 -0.29
C GLN A 33 -0.78 -6.13 -0.43
N ILE A 34 0.44 -5.81 -0.04
CA ILE A 34 1.01 -4.47 -0.06
C ILE A 34 2.06 -4.45 -1.18
N ALA A 35 2.05 -3.40 -1.99
CA ALA A 35 3.13 -3.10 -2.92
C ALA A 35 4.11 -2.15 -2.24
N LEU A 36 5.34 -2.61 -2.02
CA LEU A 36 6.43 -1.82 -1.48
C LEU A 36 7.34 -1.39 -2.61
N PHE A 37 7.75 -0.13 -2.63
CA PHE A 37 8.54 0.47 -3.70
C PHE A 37 9.78 1.16 -3.15
N TYR A 38 10.89 1.05 -3.89
CA TYR A 38 12.07 1.86 -3.66
C TYR A 38 12.34 2.76 -4.87
N PHE A 39 12.06 4.06 -4.72
CA PHE A 39 12.29 5.05 -5.76
C PHE A 39 13.70 5.64 -5.62
N THR A 40 14.72 4.88 -6.00
CA THR A 40 16.14 5.25 -5.80
C THR A 40 16.52 6.60 -6.40
N ARG A 41 15.92 6.98 -7.54
CA ARG A 41 16.13 8.30 -8.17
C ARG A 41 15.76 9.49 -7.27
N ARG A 42 14.91 9.26 -6.27
CA ARG A 42 14.49 10.24 -5.26
C ARG A 42 15.00 9.89 -3.85
N SER A 43 15.60 8.70 -3.68
CA SER A 43 15.95 8.11 -2.38
C SER A 43 14.74 7.99 -1.43
N GLU A 44 13.57 7.67 -1.98
CA GLU A 44 12.29 7.61 -1.24
C GLU A 44 11.69 6.20 -1.28
N TRP A 45 11.00 5.84 -0.19
CA TRP A 45 10.30 4.58 -0.03
C TRP A 45 8.80 4.81 0.05
N PHE A 46 8.02 3.96 -0.62
CA PHE A 46 6.56 4.09 -0.65
C PHE A 46 5.91 2.72 -0.49
N ALA A 47 4.75 2.68 0.15
CA ALA A 47 3.92 1.48 0.22
C ALA A 47 2.47 1.80 -0.11
N THR A 48 1.82 0.92 -0.86
CA THR A 48 0.41 1.04 -1.22
C THR A 48 -0.28 -0.32 -1.18
N GLN A 49 -1.61 -0.39 -1.29
CA GLN A 49 -2.25 -1.67 -1.63
C GLN A 49 -1.70 -2.19 -2.97
N ASN A 50 -1.58 -3.51 -3.12
CA ASN A 50 -1.11 -4.12 -4.38
C ASN A 50 -2.23 -4.21 -5.43
N MET A 51 -3.49 -4.20 -5.00
CA MET A 51 -4.65 -4.29 -5.87
C MET A 51 -4.86 -2.98 -6.62
N CYS A 52 -4.83 -3.03 -7.95
CA CYS A 52 -5.27 -1.92 -8.78
C CYS A 52 -6.81 -1.88 -8.80
N PRO A 53 -7.46 -0.79 -8.35
CA PRO A 53 -8.92 -0.72 -8.20
C PRO A 53 -9.67 -0.76 -9.54
N HIS A 54 -9.02 -0.41 -10.65
CA HIS A 54 -9.64 -0.40 -11.98
C HIS A 54 -10.13 -1.78 -12.45
N ARG A 55 -9.37 -2.85 -12.17
CA ARG A 55 -9.74 -4.24 -12.52
C ARG A 55 -9.59 -5.22 -11.37
N GLN A 56 -9.39 -4.71 -10.15
CA GLN A 56 -9.19 -5.48 -8.93
C GLN A 56 -8.06 -6.53 -9.03
N GLN A 57 -6.96 -6.18 -9.72
CA GLN A 57 -5.83 -7.08 -9.95
C GLN A 57 -4.62 -6.71 -9.08
N MET A 58 -4.05 -7.72 -8.42
CA MET A 58 -2.83 -7.63 -7.60
C MET A 58 -1.60 -7.41 -8.48
N SER A 59 -1.33 -6.15 -8.84
CA SER A 59 -0.43 -5.82 -9.96
C SER A 59 0.44 -4.60 -9.74
N LEU A 60 0.15 -3.75 -8.75
CA LEU A 60 0.84 -2.46 -8.60
C LEU A 60 2.31 -2.61 -8.22
N SER A 61 2.67 -3.65 -7.46
CA SER A 61 4.07 -4.01 -7.16
C SER A 61 4.94 -4.22 -8.40
N ARG A 62 4.33 -4.56 -9.55
CA ARG A 62 5.00 -4.74 -10.85
C ARG A 62 4.84 -3.53 -11.78
N GLY A 63 4.30 -2.43 -11.26
CA GLY A 63 4.09 -1.21 -12.01
C GLY A 63 5.38 -0.46 -12.27
N MET A 64 5.28 0.57 -13.10
CA MET A 64 6.41 1.45 -13.42
C MET A 64 6.36 2.69 -12.53
N LEU A 65 7.43 2.92 -11.76
CA LEU A 65 7.61 4.16 -11.01
C LEU A 65 7.93 5.33 -11.95
N GLY A 66 7.44 6.51 -11.58
CA GLY A 66 7.76 7.75 -12.28
C GLY A 66 7.31 8.95 -11.47
N SER A 67 7.33 10.12 -12.10
CA SER A 67 6.85 11.36 -11.50
C SER A 67 5.96 12.13 -12.47
N HIS A 68 5.06 12.94 -11.94
CA HIS A 68 4.37 13.99 -12.69
C HIS A 68 4.71 15.33 -12.03
N GLY A 69 5.64 16.08 -12.63
CA GLY A 69 6.35 17.14 -11.91
C GLY A 69 7.12 16.52 -10.73
N GLU A 70 6.87 17.04 -9.53
CA GLU A 70 7.45 16.52 -8.28
C GLU A 70 6.69 15.34 -7.67
N GLU A 71 5.46 15.07 -8.10
CA GLU A 71 4.62 14.06 -7.47
C GLU A 71 5.03 12.64 -7.91
N PRO A 72 5.48 11.76 -6.99
CA PRO A 72 5.84 10.39 -7.31
C PRO A 72 4.58 9.58 -7.62
N LYS A 73 4.66 8.70 -8.62
CA LYS A 73 3.53 7.91 -9.09
C LYS A 73 3.92 6.49 -9.49
N ILE A 74 2.94 5.60 -9.46
CA ILE A 74 3.01 4.23 -9.96
C ILE A 74 2.02 4.04 -11.12
N ALA A 75 2.49 3.52 -12.26
CA ALA A 75 1.64 3.14 -13.38
C ALA A 75 1.28 1.66 -13.30
N CYS A 76 -0.01 1.34 -13.27
CA CYS A 76 -0.49 -0.04 -13.37
C CYS A 76 0.05 -0.69 -14.66
N PRO A 77 0.69 -1.87 -14.59
CA PRO A 77 1.39 -2.45 -15.73
C PRO A 77 0.45 -2.79 -16.89
N PHE A 78 -0.80 -3.17 -16.58
CA PHE A 78 -1.78 -3.63 -17.56
C PHE A 78 -2.57 -2.50 -18.23
N HIS A 79 -3.01 -1.51 -17.44
CA HIS A 79 -3.99 -0.51 -17.92
C HIS A 79 -3.47 0.91 -17.92
N LYS A 80 -2.21 1.12 -17.51
CA LYS A 80 -1.52 2.43 -17.49
C LYS A 80 -2.23 3.53 -16.68
N LYS A 81 -3.25 3.19 -15.89
CA LYS A 81 -3.78 4.07 -14.84
C LYS A 81 -2.65 4.38 -13.87
N THR A 82 -2.47 5.66 -13.57
CA THR A 82 -1.38 6.13 -12.70
C THR A 82 -1.94 6.61 -11.39
N PHE A 83 -1.32 6.20 -10.29
CA PHE A 83 -1.71 6.58 -8.94
C PHE A 83 -0.57 7.32 -8.26
N SER A 84 -0.90 8.38 -7.52
CA SER A 84 0.05 9.06 -6.66
C SER A 84 0.55 8.11 -5.58
N LEU A 85 1.86 8.08 -5.32
CA LEU A 85 2.43 7.32 -4.22
C LEU A 85 2.34 8.07 -2.88
N THR A 86 2.04 9.36 -2.91
CA THR A 86 1.90 10.20 -1.72
C THR A 86 0.51 10.06 -1.10
N ASP A 87 -0.54 10.09 -1.92
CA ASP A 87 -1.91 10.08 -1.42
C ASP A 87 -2.82 9.03 -2.08
N GLY A 88 -2.31 8.29 -3.07
CA GLY A 88 -3.06 7.22 -3.72
C GLY A 88 -4.11 7.65 -4.74
N ARG A 89 -4.29 8.96 -5.01
CA ARG A 89 -5.27 9.42 -6.00
C ARG A 89 -4.91 8.94 -7.41
N CYS A 90 -5.91 8.54 -8.20
CA CYS A 90 -5.70 8.35 -9.63
C CYS A 90 -5.44 9.71 -10.31
N MET A 91 -4.37 9.79 -11.09
CA MET A 91 -3.90 11.05 -11.67
C MET A 91 -4.34 11.26 -13.12
N ASN A 92 -4.80 10.20 -13.80
CA ASN A 92 -5.10 10.23 -15.23
C ASN A 92 -6.52 9.73 -15.55
N SER A 93 -7.45 9.93 -14.62
CA SER A 93 -8.84 9.47 -14.73
C SER A 93 -9.76 10.21 -13.78
N ASP A 94 -10.93 10.61 -14.27
CA ASP A 94 -11.98 11.24 -13.44
C ASP A 94 -12.90 10.23 -12.72
N GLU A 95 -12.65 8.94 -12.93
CA GLU A 95 -13.39 7.81 -12.33
C GLU A 95 -13.24 7.70 -10.80
N GLY A 96 -12.51 8.62 -10.16
CA GLY A 96 -12.42 8.69 -8.69
C GLY A 96 -11.65 7.54 -8.03
N TYR A 97 -10.95 6.71 -8.80
CA TYR A 97 -10.16 5.62 -8.24
C TYR A 97 -9.09 6.14 -7.27
N ARG A 98 -8.94 5.44 -6.14
CA ARG A 98 -7.92 5.71 -5.14
C ARG A 98 -7.36 4.40 -4.62
N ILE A 99 -6.08 4.40 -4.29
CA ILE A 99 -5.42 3.30 -3.58
C ILE A 99 -5.07 3.74 -2.17
N SER A 100 -5.08 2.82 -1.21
CA SER A 100 -4.51 3.07 0.10
C SER A 100 -2.99 3.21 0.01
N THR A 101 -2.45 4.18 0.75
CA THR A 101 -1.02 4.38 0.98
C THR A 101 -0.69 4.04 2.43
N TYR A 102 0.52 3.56 2.66
CA TYR A 102 1.01 3.17 3.98
C TYR A 102 2.36 3.83 4.23
N ASP A 103 2.59 4.25 5.48
CA ASP A 103 3.87 4.84 5.85
C ASP A 103 4.96 3.78 5.85
N VAL A 104 6.16 4.18 5.39
CA VAL A 104 7.34 3.32 5.35
C VAL A 104 8.45 3.93 6.19
N ARG A 105 9.13 3.09 6.98
CA ARG A 105 10.31 3.47 7.75
C ARG A 105 11.43 2.46 7.51
N ILE A 106 12.67 2.95 7.46
CA ILE A 106 13.87 2.11 7.42
C ILE A 106 14.56 2.15 8.78
N GLU A 107 14.90 0.99 9.31
CA GLU A 107 15.59 0.85 10.58
C GLU A 107 16.53 -0.36 10.52
N GLU A 108 17.81 -0.16 10.82
CA GLU A 108 18.84 -1.22 10.83
C GLU A 108 18.90 -2.05 9.53
N GLY A 109 18.66 -1.41 8.37
CA GLY A 109 18.66 -2.08 7.06
C GLY A 109 17.41 -2.90 6.75
N ALA A 110 16.39 -2.87 7.63
CA ALA A 110 15.08 -3.45 7.40
C ALA A 110 14.04 -2.38 7.05
N VAL A 111 13.08 -2.77 6.22
CA VAL A 111 11.93 -1.95 5.81
C VAL A 111 10.73 -2.30 6.68
N TYR A 112 10.10 -1.29 7.26
CA TYR A 112 8.90 -1.40 8.07
C TYR A 112 7.74 -0.66 7.40
N ILE A 113 6.54 -1.23 7.48
CA ILE A 113 5.32 -0.66 6.92
C ILE A 113 4.31 -0.47 8.05
N ASP A 114 3.67 0.70 8.10
CA ASP A 114 2.55 0.95 9.02
C ASP A 114 1.30 0.20 8.54
N VAL A 115 0.86 -0.78 9.33
CA VAL A 115 -0.28 -1.64 9.02
C VAL A 115 -1.47 -1.38 9.95
N THR A 116 -1.49 -0.30 10.73
CA THR A 116 -2.61 0.02 11.64
C THR A 116 -3.95 0.03 10.93
N SER A 117 -4.04 0.67 9.76
CA SER A 117 -5.28 0.71 8.98
C SER A 117 -5.72 -0.66 8.47
N LEU A 118 -4.77 -1.56 8.19
CA LEU A 118 -5.08 -2.94 7.79
C LEU A 118 -5.58 -3.77 8.97
N ASP A 119 -5.00 -3.58 10.16
CA ASP A 119 -5.47 -4.24 11.38
C ASP A 119 -6.91 -3.81 11.71
N ASP A 120 -7.21 -2.51 11.61
CA ASP A 120 -8.57 -1.99 11.78
C ASP A 120 -9.54 -2.62 10.78
N ASP A 121 -9.16 -2.71 9.50
CA ASP A 121 -9.96 -3.37 8.46
C ASP A 121 -10.22 -4.84 8.82
N ILE A 122 -9.22 -5.58 9.28
CA ILE A 122 -9.32 -7.00 9.65
C ILE A 122 -10.29 -7.19 10.84
N ILE A 123 -10.15 -6.36 11.88
CA ILE A 123 -11.00 -6.40 13.07
C ILE A 123 -12.45 -6.13 12.68
N ASN A 124 -12.70 -5.09 11.87
CA ASN A 124 -14.04 -4.72 11.43
C ASN A 124 -14.69 -5.81 10.57
N HIS A 125 -13.94 -6.44 9.65
CA HIS A 125 -14.45 -7.55 8.84
C HIS A 125 -14.72 -8.81 9.68
N THR A 126 -13.89 -9.09 10.69
CA THR A 126 -14.09 -10.25 11.58
C THR A 126 -15.35 -10.09 12.41
N ASN A 127 -15.56 -8.90 12.98
CA ASN A 127 -16.75 -8.59 13.77
C ASN A 127 -18.03 -8.71 12.93
N ASN A 128 -18.06 -8.10 11.75
CA ASN A 128 -19.23 -8.17 10.85
C ASN A 128 -19.59 -9.62 10.46
N ASN A 129 -18.58 -10.46 10.20
CA ASN A 129 -18.81 -11.88 9.89
C ASN A 129 -19.27 -12.70 11.10
N ALA A 130 -18.83 -12.35 12.32
CA ALA A 130 -19.31 -13.01 13.54
C ALA A 130 -20.80 -12.69 13.77
N TYR A 131 -21.23 -11.44 13.57
CA TYR A 131 -22.65 -11.05 13.66
C TYR A 131 -23.53 -11.71 12.58
N ALA A 132 -23.01 -11.93 11.37
CA ALA A 132 -23.74 -12.63 10.32
C ALA A 132 -23.95 -14.13 10.64
N LYS A 133 -23.02 -14.76 11.38
CA LYS A 133 -23.08 -16.19 11.73
C LYS A 133 -23.97 -16.53 12.93
N ILE A 134 -24.26 -15.58 13.82
CA ILE A 134 -25.15 -15.79 14.98
C ILE A 134 -26.63 -15.57 14.68
N ASN A 135 -26.95 -14.97 13.52
CA ASN A 135 -28.32 -14.63 13.11
C ASN A 135 -28.89 -15.58 12.03
N HIS A 136 -28.26 -16.75 11.85
CA HIS A 136 -28.70 -17.83 10.96
C HIS A 136 -28.79 -19.14 11.75
#